data_AF-A0A1H3GSQ8-F1
#
_entry.id   AF-A0A1H3GSQ8-F1
#
_cell.length_a   1.000
_cell.length_b   1.000
_cell.length_c   1.000
_cell.angle_alpha   90.00
_cell.angle_beta   90.00
_cell.angle_gamma   90.00
#
_symmetry.space_group_name_H-M   'P 1'
#
loop_
_entity.id
_entity.type
_entity.pdbx_description
1 polymer ?
#
loop_
_entity_poly.entity_id
_entity_poly.type
_entity_poly.pdbx_seq_one_letter_code
_entity_poly.pdbx_strand_id
1 'polypeptide(L)'
;MGCASRFAAGLTVLLVLAGCTGPAEPPAASAEDAAARPAEPVTATPGAPRTLIADADPVAAAVSTSRALFASSPVVVVADSADPAAQLLGASAAVGLGVPLLLGVSSLPGSGGEPDDVLSPELDRLGVSSVLAVGAGAADAVPGNDPTRTVVAVATTAPAVEAATGLTFSTADPVPADGSVAAVAALDPGQPAALTPAAATSPADVSSGASATASARPSSSPTSSADGELPEVARPAPLDDVLVLASGGSESLAGVATARAAGADVLLTGGTTDPRASPDVVTALGAGPAAVVVLGSDFGVEAGLDWKLDTAATGTQLPGGGQLLFPQHMLVALYGTPGTGALGILGEQDLPGAVQRAQALAAPYRDLVDATVVPTFEIIATVASGSAGGDGNYSNEIDPGTLRPWVEAAGAAGMYVVLDLQPGRTDFLTQAEQYRSLLELPHVGLALDPEWRLQPGQQPLQQIGQVGVDEVNQVVTWLADLTRERALPQKLLVLHQFQVRMIIDRERLDTSRDELAIMVHADGQGGQPAKQGTWQVLHKNAPAPLYWGWKNFIDEDIPMLTPEQTIEQVLPTPELVTYQ
;
A
#
# COMPACT_ATOMS: atom_id res chain seq x y z
N MET A 1 -47.65 41.55 11.63
CA MET A 1 -48.75 40.70 11.10
C MET A 1 -48.12 39.37 10.77
N GLY A 2 -48.20 38.29 11.55
CA GLY A 2 -49.23 37.85 12.47
C GLY A 2 -49.85 36.56 11.90
N CYS A 3 -49.25 35.40 12.15
CA CYS A 3 -49.99 34.15 12.36
C CYS A 3 -49.08 33.09 12.99
N ALA A 4 -49.38 32.77 14.24
CA ALA A 4 -48.79 31.70 15.03
C ALA A 4 -49.51 30.38 14.74
N SER A 5 -48.80 29.26 14.77
CA SER A 5 -49.41 27.96 15.02
C SER A 5 -48.59 27.22 16.07
N ARG A 6 -49.29 26.80 17.11
CA ARG A 6 -48.80 26.15 18.33
C ARG A 6 -48.83 24.65 18.11
N PHE A 7 -47.75 23.93 18.42
CA PHE A 7 -47.82 22.48 18.66
C PHE A 7 -47.59 22.22 20.15
N ALA A 8 -48.56 21.53 20.74
CA ALA A 8 -48.68 21.24 22.15
C ALA A 8 -47.83 20.05 22.58
N ALA A 9 -47.21 20.18 23.75
CA ALA A 9 -46.52 19.12 24.46
C ALA A 9 -47.51 18.13 25.07
N GLY A 10 -47.25 16.83 24.90
CA GLY A 10 -47.93 15.74 25.61
C GLY A 10 -46.96 15.08 26.58
N LEU A 11 -47.08 15.43 27.87
CA LEU A 11 -46.35 14.85 29.00
C LEU A 11 -47.20 13.72 29.58
N THR A 12 -46.81 12.45 29.41
CA THR A 12 -47.49 11.32 30.04
C THR A 12 -46.80 10.98 31.35
N VAL A 13 -47.43 11.38 32.45
CA VAL A 13 -47.09 10.98 33.83
C VAL A 13 -47.72 9.61 34.08
N LEU A 14 -46.91 8.58 34.36
CA LEU A 14 -47.39 7.32 34.93
C LEU A 14 -47.09 7.29 36.43
N LEU A 15 -48.16 7.24 37.23
CA LEU A 15 -48.14 7.13 38.68
C LEU A 15 -47.79 5.71 39.15
N VAL A 16 -46.98 5.68 40.19
CA VAL A 16 -46.58 4.53 41.01
C VAL A 16 -47.78 3.96 41.77
N LEU A 17 -47.94 2.63 41.75
CA LEU A 17 -48.72 1.86 42.73
C LEU A 17 -47.75 1.01 43.55
N ALA A 18 -47.57 1.39 44.81
CA ALA A 18 -46.84 0.62 45.81
C ALA A 18 -47.75 -0.49 46.36
N GLY A 19 -47.35 -1.74 46.18
CA GLY A 19 -47.92 -2.90 46.86
C GLY A 19 -46.87 -3.55 47.75
N CYS A 20 -47.04 -3.46 49.06
CA CYS A 20 -46.23 -4.17 50.05
C CYS A 20 -46.77 -5.60 50.21
N THR A 21 -45.94 -6.61 49.95
CA THR A 21 -46.10 -7.97 50.48
C THR A 21 -44.73 -8.51 50.91
N GLY A 22 -44.66 -9.03 52.14
CA GLY A 22 -43.43 -9.41 52.85
C GLY A 22 -42.65 -10.60 52.27
N PRO A 23 -41.48 -10.92 52.85
CA PRO A 23 -40.50 -11.80 52.23
C PRO A 23 -40.95 -13.26 52.29
N ALA A 24 -41.15 -13.86 51.11
CA ALA A 24 -41.15 -15.30 50.96
C ALA A 24 -39.70 -15.76 50.77
N GLU A 25 -39.24 -16.57 51.70
CA GLU A 25 -37.95 -17.25 51.71
C GLU A 25 -37.81 -18.10 50.43
N PRO A 26 -36.81 -17.85 49.55
CA PRO A 26 -36.61 -18.69 48.38
C PRO A 26 -36.09 -20.06 48.81
N PRO A 27 -36.57 -21.16 48.19
CA PRO A 27 -36.02 -22.48 48.46
C PRO A 27 -34.55 -22.48 48.06
N ALA A 28 -33.69 -23.03 48.92
CA ALA A 28 -32.29 -23.27 48.64
C ALA A 28 -32.17 -24.06 47.33
N ALA A 29 -31.76 -23.37 46.27
CA ALA A 29 -31.34 -24.02 45.04
C ALA A 29 -30.08 -24.82 45.39
N SER A 30 -30.21 -26.13 45.27
CA SER A 30 -29.11 -27.09 45.28
C SER A 30 -28.03 -26.64 44.30
N ALA A 31 -26.80 -26.55 44.81
CA ALA A 31 -25.59 -26.17 44.10
C ALA A 31 -25.10 -27.29 43.17
N GLU A 32 -25.92 -27.68 42.20
CA GLU A 32 -25.53 -28.57 41.11
C GLU A 32 -25.98 -27.91 39.79
N ASP A 33 -24.98 -27.55 38.99
CA ASP A 33 -25.07 -27.13 37.59
C ASP A 33 -25.43 -25.66 37.26
N ALA A 34 -24.60 -24.73 37.74
CA ALA A 34 -24.42 -23.45 37.05
C ALA A 34 -23.27 -23.63 36.04
N ALA A 35 -23.58 -24.05 34.81
CA ALA A 35 -22.62 -24.00 33.72
C ALA A 35 -22.00 -22.59 33.68
N ALA A 36 -20.69 -22.49 33.88
CA ALA A 36 -19.99 -21.22 33.86
C ALA A 36 -20.26 -20.54 32.51
N ARG A 37 -20.73 -19.28 32.53
CA ARG A 37 -20.93 -18.55 31.27
C ARG A 37 -19.59 -18.43 30.54
N PRO A 38 -19.58 -18.59 29.21
CA PRO A 38 -18.34 -18.40 28.46
C PRO A 38 -17.82 -16.98 28.65
N ALA A 39 -16.50 -16.84 28.62
CA ALA A 39 -15.84 -15.55 28.54
C ALA A 39 -16.14 -14.90 27.18
N GLU A 40 -16.63 -13.67 27.20
CA GLU A 40 -17.05 -12.92 26.01
C GLU A 40 -16.13 -11.70 25.82
N PRO A 41 -15.06 -11.80 25.00
CA PRO A 41 -14.36 -10.63 24.50
C PRO A 41 -15.30 -9.71 23.72
N VAL A 42 -15.01 -8.42 23.74
CA VAL A 42 -15.76 -7.39 23.01
C VAL A 42 -14.78 -6.59 22.17
N THR A 43 -14.93 -6.67 20.85
CA THR A 43 -14.17 -5.89 19.88
C THR A 43 -14.61 -4.43 19.86
N ALA A 44 -13.73 -3.55 19.41
CA ALA A 44 -13.98 -2.12 19.27
C ALA A 44 -13.56 -1.68 17.87
N THR A 45 -14.46 -1.03 17.14
CA THR A 45 -14.08 -0.28 15.93
C THR A 45 -13.33 0.97 16.36
N PRO A 46 -12.16 1.29 15.77
CA PRO A 46 -11.46 2.53 16.05
C PRO A 46 -12.37 3.76 15.89
N GLY A 47 -12.29 4.70 16.83
CA GLY A 47 -13.13 5.91 16.82
C GLY A 47 -12.75 6.94 15.75
N ALA A 48 -11.55 6.82 15.18
CA ALA A 48 -11.09 7.62 14.05
C ALA A 48 -11.09 6.75 12.78
N PRO A 49 -11.40 7.34 11.59
CA PRO A 49 -11.40 6.60 10.33
C PRO A 49 -10.02 6.02 9.98
N ARG A 50 -8.95 6.61 10.52
CA ARG A 50 -7.57 6.16 10.36
C ARG A 50 -6.86 6.17 11.70
N THR A 51 -6.17 5.08 12.01
CA THR A 51 -5.35 4.93 13.22
C THR A 51 -3.98 4.39 12.84
N LEU A 52 -2.92 5.13 13.14
CA LEU A 52 -1.54 4.68 12.94
C LEU A 52 -0.96 4.16 14.26
N ILE A 53 -0.44 2.94 14.23
CA ILE A 53 0.30 2.29 15.31
C ILE A 53 1.75 2.13 14.84
N ALA A 54 2.59 3.08 15.22
CA ALA A 54 3.99 3.19 14.78
C ALA A 54 5.00 2.82 15.89
N ASP A 55 4.55 2.12 16.93
CA ASP A 55 5.42 1.65 18.01
C ASP A 55 6.47 0.67 17.45
N ALA A 56 7.75 0.96 17.67
CA ALA A 56 8.87 0.10 17.25
C ALA A 56 9.17 -1.03 18.25
N ASP A 57 8.72 -0.86 19.51
CA ASP A 57 8.80 -1.91 20.52
C ASP A 57 7.62 -2.89 20.33
N PRO A 58 7.87 -4.20 20.12
CA PRO A 58 6.81 -5.19 19.92
C PRO A 58 5.80 -5.25 21.09
N VAL A 59 6.24 -5.00 22.32
CA VAL A 59 5.35 -5.01 23.50
C VAL A 59 4.39 -3.84 23.44
N ALA A 60 4.90 -2.62 23.23
CA ALA A 60 4.07 -1.43 23.03
C ALA A 60 3.12 -1.57 21.82
N ALA A 61 3.60 -2.08 20.69
CA ALA A 61 2.79 -2.28 19.48
C ALA A 61 1.62 -3.24 19.71
N ALA A 62 1.84 -4.34 20.45
CA ALA A 62 0.79 -5.29 20.83
C ALA A 62 -0.29 -4.62 21.70
N VAL A 63 0.13 -3.85 22.71
CA VAL A 63 -0.78 -3.10 23.60
C VAL A 63 -1.57 -2.05 22.82
N SER A 64 -0.91 -1.24 21.98
CA SER A 64 -1.56 -0.22 21.15
C SER A 64 -2.60 -0.84 20.21
N THR A 65 -2.30 -2.01 19.62
CA THR A 65 -3.25 -2.73 18.76
C THR A 65 -4.45 -3.26 19.54
N SER A 66 -4.22 -3.81 20.74
CA SER A 66 -5.30 -4.26 21.62
C SER A 66 -6.24 -3.12 22.01
N ARG A 67 -5.70 -1.94 22.33
CA ARG A 67 -6.48 -0.72 22.62
C ARG A 67 -7.31 -0.25 21.43
N ALA A 68 -6.80 -0.41 20.22
CA ALA A 68 -7.50 -0.01 19.01
C ALA A 68 -8.67 -0.95 18.66
N LEU A 69 -8.53 -2.25 18.94
CA LEU A 69 -9.43 -3.29 18.40
C LEU A 69 -10.27 -4.03 19.44
N PHE A 70 -10.01 -3.88 20.75
CA PHE A 70 -10.75 -4.54 21.83
C PHE A 70 -11.19 -3.55 22.90
N ALA A 71 -12.48 -3.56 23.23
CA ALA A 71 -13.04 -2.84 24.36
C ALA A 71 -12.77 -3.57 25.68
N SER A 72 -12.94 -4.88 25.71
CA SER A 72 -12.68 -5.75 26.87
C SER A 72 -12.36 -7.18 26.43
N SER A 73 -11.62 -7.93 27.25
CA SER A 73 -11.35 -9.35 27.02
C SER A 73 -11.05 -10.05 28.35
N PRO A 74 -11.97 -10.89 28.88
CA PRO A 74 -11.73 -11.63 30.12
C PRO A 74 -10.59 -12.65 30.01
N VAL A 75 -10.30 -13.10 28.78
CA VAL A 75 -9.20 -14.01 28.45
C VAL A 75 -8.23 -13.30 27.50
N VAL A 76 -6.94 -13.52 27.68
CA VAL A 76 -5.87 -12.97 26.81
C VAL A 76 -4.77 -14.01 26.66
N VAL A 77 -4.10 -14.01 25.51
CA VAL A 77 -2.88 -14.80 25.32
C VAL A 77 -1.68 -13.89 25.52
N VAL A 78 -0.72 -14.35 26.32
CA VAL A 78 0.57 -13.67 26.53
C VAL A 78 1.69 -14.61 26.09
N ALA A 79 2.59 -14.10 25.26
CA ALA A 79 3.82 -14.78 24.88
C ALA A 79 5.03 -13.92 25.25
N ASP A 80 6.19 -14.56 25.43
CA ASP A 80 7.43 -13.83 25.63
C ASP A 80 7.90 -13.16 24.32
N SER A 81 8.15 -11.86 24.38
CA SER A 81 8.75 -11.05 23.30
C SER A 81 10.10 -11.61 22.79
N ALA A 82 10.80 -12.41 23.59
CA ALA A 82 12.07 -13.04 23.23
C ALA A 82 11.95 -14.49 22.70
N ASP A 83 10.76 -15.10 22.69
CA ASP A 83 10.53 -16.48 22.22
C ASP A 83 9.64 -16.50 20.95
N PRO A 84 10.23 -16.60 19.74
CA PRO A 84 9.48 -16.65 18.49
C PRO A 84 8.53 -17.85 18.39
N ALA A 85 8.87 -18.98 19.01
CA ALA A 85 8.00 -20.16 18.99
C ALA A 85 6.75 -19.93 19.85
N ALA A 86 6.92 -19.31 21.01
CA ALA A 86 5.81 -18.88 21.86
C ALA A 86 4.91 -17.87 21.16
N GLN A 87 5.48 -16.91 20.44
CA GLN A 87 4.72 -15.90 19.70
C GLN A 87 3.88 -16.51 18.57
N LEU A 88 4.46 -17.41 17.76
CA LEU A 88 3.75 -18.06 16.67
C LEU A 88 2.59 -18.93 17.18
N LEU A 89 2.85 -19.77 18.18
CA LEU A 89 1.81 -20.64 18.73
C LEU A 89 0.78 -19.85 19.55
N GLY A 90 1.22 -18.81 20.25
CA GLY A 90 0.36 -17.84 20.93
C GLY A 90 -0.54 -17.10 19.96
N ALA A 91 -0.05 -16.74 18.77
CA ALA A 91 -0.85 -16.15 17.71
C ALA A 91 -1.92 -17.12 17.20
N SER A 92 -1.57 -18.39 16.96
CA SER A 92 -2.54 -19.44 16.61
C SER A 92 -3.65 -19.58 17.65
N ALA A 93 -3.28 -19.56 18.94
CA ALA A 93 -4.25 -19.65 20.04
C ALA A 93 -5.14 -18.41 20.13
N ALA A 94 -4.55 -17.21 20.06
CA ALA A 94 -5.27 -15.94 20.13
C ALA A 94 -6.30 -15.79 18.99
N VAL A 95 -5.88 -16.13 17.76
CA VAL A 95 -6.74 -16.10 16.57
C VAL A 95 -7.89 -17.11 16.68
N GLY A 96 -7.60 -18.33 17.15
CA GLY A 96 -8.62 -19.36 17.38
C GLY A 96 -9.64 -18.99 18.45
N LEU A 97 -9.18 -18.40 19.56
CA LEU A 97 -10.03 -17.98 20.67
C LEU A 97 -10.76 -16.66 20.42
N GLY A 98 -10.31 -15.84 19.47
CA GLY A 98 -10.85 -14.50 19.23
C GLY A 98 -10.49 -13.50 20.34
N VAL A 99 -9.29 -13.60 20.91
CA VAL A 99 -8.79 -12.75 22.01
C VAL A 99 -7.48 -12.07 21.61
N PRO A 100 -7.09 -10.94 22.22
CA PRO A 100 -5.83 -10.28 21.89
C PRO A 100 -4.62 -11.16 22.23
N LEU A 101 -3.57 -11.03 21.41
CA LEU A 101 -2.22 -11.50 21.74
C LEU A 101 -1.40 -10.31 22.25
N LEU A 102 -0.96 -10.40 23.51
CA LEU A 102 -0.04 -9.43 24.11
C LEU A 102 1.35 -10.07 24.28
N LEU A 103 2.36 -9.21 24.34
CA LEU A 103 3.74 -9.63 24.58
C LEU A 103 4.20 -9.15 25.95
N GLY A 104 4.92 -10.01 26.66
CA GLY A 104 5.61 -9.66 27.89
C GLY A 104 7.13 -9.79 27.75
N VAL A 105 7.84 -9.31 28.76
CA VAL A 105 9.30 -9.48 28.87
C VAL A 105 9.59 -10.32 30.10
N SER A 106 10.17 -11.51 29.91
CA SER A 106 10.65 -12.30 31.04
C SER A 106 11.85 -11.59 31.67
N SER A 107 11.71 -11.18 32.93
CA SER A 107 12.80 -10.52 33.65
C SER A 107 13.95 -11.50 33.88
N LEU A 108 15.14 -11.25 33.29
CA LEU A 108 16.35 -11.93 33.76
C LEU A 108 16.70 -11.40 35.17
N PRO A 109 16.99 -12.26 36.16
CA PRO A 109 17.45 -11.78 37.46
C PRO A 109 18.74 -10.96 37.30
N GLY A 110 18.66 -9.64 37.57
CA GLY A 110 19.84 -8.75 37.65
C GLY A 110 20.00 -7.67 36.57
N SER A 111 19.10 -7.53 35.60
CA SER A 111 19.09 -6.38 34.67
C SER A 111 18.39 -5.17 35.33
N GLY A 112 19.17 -4.27 35.92
CA GLY A 112 18.72 -3.14 36.73
C GLY A 112 18.09 -1.97 35.96
N GLY A 113 16.95 -2.18 35.34
CA GLY A 113 16.00 -1.15 34.92
C GLY A 113 14.62 -1.80 34.77
N GLU A 114 13.61 -1.34 35.50
CA GLU A 114 12.23 -1.76 35.23
C GLU A 114 11.86 -1.23 33.84
N PRO A 115 11.51 -2.09 32.87
CA PRO A 115 10.85 -1.62 31.66
C PRO A 115 9.60 -0.84 32.06
N ASP A 116 9.21 0.20 31.29
CA ASP A 116 7.91 0.83 31.50
C ASP A 116 6.83 -0.27 31.35
N ASP A 117 6.18 -0.64 32.47
CA ASP A 117 5.17 -1.68 32.51
C ASP A 117 3.89 -1.19 31.82
N VAL A 118 3.84 -1.36 30.50
CA VAL A 118 2.70 -1.03 29.66
C VAL A 118 1.64 -2.14 29.63
N LEU A 119 1.99 -3.36 30.08
CA LEU A 119 1.16 -4.53 30.00
C LEU A 119 0.16 -4.61 31.17
N SER A 120 0.58 -4.34 32.43
CA SER A 120 -0.37 -4.35 33.57
C SER A 120 -1.57 -3.44 33.37
N PRO A 121 -1.41 -2.15 32.98
CA PRO A 121 -2.55 -1.26 32.76
C PRO A 121 -3.47 -1.74 31.65
N GLU A 122 -2.94 -2.46 30.65
CA GLU A 122 -3.73 -3.00 29.55
C GLU A 122 -4.55 -4.23 29.98
N LEU A 123 -3.95 -5.12 30.76
CA LEU A 123 -4.67 -6.26 31.34
C LEU A 123 -5.83 -5.80 32.24
N ASP A 124 -5.62 -4.72 32.99
CA ASP A 124 -6.65 -4.12 33.85
C ASP A 124 -7.75 -3.46 33.01
N ARG A 125 -7.39 -2.71 31.96
CA ARG A 125 -8.35 -2.09 31.02
C ARG A 125 -9.25 -3.14 30.36
N LEU A 126 -8.68 -4.25 29.94
CA LEU A 126 -9.39 -5.34 29.29
C LEU A 126 -10.28 -6.12 30.28
N GLY A 127 -10.07 -5.99 31.59
CA GLY A 127 -10.80 -6.75 32.60
C GLY A 127 -10.41 -8.23 32.62
N VAL A 128 -9.13 -8.53 32.41
CA VAL A 128 -8.61 -9.90 32.27
C VAL A 128 -8.74 -10.66 33.59
N SER A 129 -9.50 -11.76 33.57
CA SER A 129 -9.59 -12.75 34.66
C SER A 129 -8.71 -13.98 34.42
N SER A 130 -8.35 -14.28 33.17
CA SER A 130 -7.53 -15.44 32.84
C SER A 130 -6.52 -15.14 31.74
N VAL A 131 -5.27 -15.58 31.94
CA VAL A 131 -4.17 -15.41 30.99
C VAL A 131 -3.70 -16.78 30.54
N LEU A 132 -3.63 -17.00 29.23
CA LEU A 132 -2.88 -18.12 28.66
C LEU A 132 -1.45 -17.67 28.42
N ALA A 133 -0.52 -18.14 29.24
CA ALA A 133 0.90 -17.86 29.10
C ALA A 133 1.56 -18.97 28.26
N VAL A 134 1.88 -18.67 27.01
CA VAL A 134 2.47 -19.65 26.07
C VAL A 134 3.98 -19.54 26.09
N GLY A 135 4.67 -20.62 26.45
CA GLY A 135 6.12 -20.73 26.38
C GLY A 135 6.83 -20.78 27.72
N ALA A 136 8.10 -21.20 27.69
CA ALA A 136 8.91 -21.34 28.88
C ALA A 136 9.28 -19.96 29.43
N GLY A 137 8.77 -19.61 30.62
CA GLY A 137 8.96 -18.29 31.22
C GLY A 137 7.86 -17.28 30.91
N ALA A 138 6.90 -17.59 30.03
CA ALA A 138 5.80 -16.68 29.71
C ALA A 138 4.92 -16.33 30.93
N ALA A 139 4.87 -17.21 31.94
CA ALA A 139 4.22 -16.90 33.22
C ALA A 139 4.94 -15.78 33.99
N ASP A 140 6.28 -15.72 33.91
CA ASP A 140 7.10 -14.65 34.51
C ASP A 140 7.04 -13.35 33.69
N ALA A 141 6.57 -13.44 32.44
CA ALA A 141 6.33 -12.30 31.55
C ALA A 141 4.97 -11.62 31.80
N VAL A 142 4.08 -12.20 32.62
CA VAL A 142 2.82 -11.59 33.05
C VAL A 142 3.08 -10.71 34.27
N PRO A 143 2.96 -9.38 34.17
CA PRO A 143 3.25 -8.49 35.28
C PRO A 143 2.10 -8.45 36.30
N GLY A 144 2.48 -8.22 37.56
CA GLY A 144 1.56 -8.02 38.68
C GLY A 144 1.12 -9.31 39.39
N ASN A 145 1.08 -9.25 40.72
CA ASN A 145 0.47 -10.27 41.56
C ASN A 145 -1.00 -9.91 41.83
N ASP A 146 -1.84 -9.88 40.80
CA ASP A 146 -3.30 -9.78 41.01
C ASP A 146 -3.83 -11.16 41.42
N PRO A 147 -4.24 -11.36 42.69
CA PRO A 147 -4.70 -12.67 43.17
C PRO A 147 -6.03 -13.11 42.53
N THR A 148 -6.69 -12.22 41.76
CA THR A 148 -7.94 -12.52 41.07
C THR A 148 -7.74 -13.00 39.63
N ARG A 149 -6.52 -12.91 39.09
CA ARG A 149 -6.17 -13.32 37.73
C ARG A 149 -5.54 -14.71 37.73
N THR A 150 -6.14 -15.63 36.98
CA THR A 150 -5.62 -16.99 36.81
C THR A 150 -4.64 -17.03 35.65
N VAL A 151 -3.40 -17.47 35.87
CA VAL A 151 -2.41 -17.69 34.80
C VAL A 151 -2.31 -19.18 34.50
N VAL A 152 -2.65 -19.57 33.27
CA VAL A 152 -2.50 -20.94 32.76
C VAL A 152 -1.25 -20.98 31.88
N ALA A 153 -0.18 -21.53 32.43
CA ALA A 153 1.07 -21.72 31.71
C ALA A 153 1.04 -23.00 30.86
N VAL A 154 1.48 -22.88 29.61
CA VAL A 154 1.54 -24.01 28.67
C VAL A 154 2.88 -24.06 27.96
N ALA A 155 3.36 -25.28 27.73
CA ALA A 155 4.54 -25.49 26.89
C ALA A 155 4.26 -25.06 25.44
N THR A 156 5.32 -24.70 24.70
CA THR A 156 5.27 -24.29 23.29
C THR A 156 5.01 -25.48 22.34
N THR A 157 3.92 -26.23 22.57
CA THR A 157 3.52 -27.39 21.78
C THR A 157 2.02 -27.36 21.53
N ALA A 158 1.58 -27.71 20.32
CA ALA A 158 0.17 -27.72 19.96
C ALA A 158 -0.70 -28.53 20.95
N PRO A 159 -0.35 -29.76 21.35
CA PRO A 159 -1.19 -30.53 22.27
C PRO A 159 -1.36 -29.89 23.65
N ALA A 160 -0.36 -29.15 24.15
CA ALA A 160 -0.47 -28.46 25.44
C ALA A 160 -1.45 -27.27 25.34
N VAL A 161 -1.40 -26.54 24.23
CA VAL A 161 -2.32 -25.41 23.98
C VAL A 161 -3.74 -25.91 23.72
N GLU A 162 -3.92 -26.97 22.93
CA GLU A 162 -5.23 -27.60 22.70
C GLU A 162 -5.86 -28.07 24.02
N ALA A 163 -5.08 -28.72 24.89
CA ALA A 163 -5.54 -29.16 26.19
C ALA A 163 -6.00 -28.00 27.08
N ALA A 164 -5.28 -26.87 27.06
CA ALA A 164 -5.61 -25.72 27.90
C ALA A 164 -6.78 -24.87 27.35
N THR A 165 -7.02 -24.90 26.02
CA THR A 165 -7.94 -23.97 25.34
C THR A 165 -9.20 -24.63 24.79
N GLY A 166 -9.20 -25.95 24.62
CA GLY A 166 -10.25 -26.68 23.89
C GLY A 166 -10.20 -26.49 22.37
N LEU A 167 -9.21 -25.77 21.84
CA LEU A 167 -9.01 -25.63 20.40
C LEU A 167 -8.56 -26.94 19.76
N THR A 168 -8.72 -27.05 18.44
CA THR A 168 -8.12 -28.10 17.62
C THR A 168 -7.38 -27.43 16.48
N PHE A 169 -6.07 -27.64 16.40
CA PHE A 169 -5.24 -27.03 15.37
C PHE A 169 -5.15 -27.92 14.13
N SER A 170 -5.12 -27.27 12.97
CA SER A 170 -4.67 -27.92 11.74
C SER A 170 -3.14 -28.01 11.70
N THR A 171 -2.63 -28.99 10.96
CA THR A 171 -1.19 -29.14 10.72
C THR A 171 -0.69 -28.07 9.75
N ALA A 172 0.38 -27.38 10.11
CA ALA A 172 1.10 -26.45 9.24
C ALA A 172 2.57 -26.86 9.09
N ASP A 173 3.16 -26.47 7.96
CA ASP A 173 4.60 -26.57 7.75
C ASP A 173 5.34 -25.57 8.66
N PRO A 174 6.59 -25.87 9.07
CA PRO A 174 7.38 -24.93 9.85
C PRO A 174 7.62 -23.61 9.11
N VAL A 175 7.43 -22.50 9.81
CA VAL A 175 7.44 -21.13 9.28
C VAL A 175 8.88 -20.58 9.28
N PRO A 176 9.41 -20.12 8.14
CA PRO A 176 10.72 -19.48 8.11
C PRO A 176 10.67 -18.13 8.85
N ALA A 177 11.80 -17.68 9.40
CA ALA A 177 11.84 -16.50 10.28
C ALA A 177 11.24 -15.24 9.62
N ASP A 178 11.57 -15.00 8.35
CA ASP A 178 11.06 -13.91 7.50
C ASP A 178 9.60 -14.09 7.06
N GLY A 179 9.03 -15.29 7.19
CA GLY A 179 7.63 -15.61 6.88
C GLY A 179 6.66 -15.53 8.07
N SER A 180 7.14 -15.17 9.27
CA SER A 180 6.35 -15.27 10.51
C SER A 180 5.07 -14.44 10.50
N VAL A 181 5.16 -13.16 10.12
CA VAL A 181 3.99 -12.27 10.08
C VAL A 181 3.00 -12.68 8.98
N ALA A 182 3.51 -13.12 7.83
CA ALA A 182 2.69 -13.64 6.74
C ALA A 182 1.92 -14.91 7.13
N ALA A 183 2.56 -15.83 7.85
CA ALA A 183 1.90 -17.03 8.34
C ALA A 183 0.77 -16.70 9.34
N VAL A 184 1.00 -15.74 10.24
CA VAL A 184 -0.03 -15.27 11.18
C VAL A 184 -1.17 -14.57 10.45
N ALA A 185 -0.85 -13.69 9.49
CA ALA A 185 -1.86 -13.00 8.68
C ALA A 185 -2.71 -13.96 7.84
N ALA A 186 -2.23 -15.17 7.55
CA ALA A 186 -2.93 -16.20 6.78
C ALA A 186 -3.76 -17.19 7.63
N LEU A 187 -3.74 -17.05 8.97
CA LEU A 187 -4.50 -17.94 9.85
C LEU A 187 -6.01 -17.84 9.61
N ASP A 188 -6.66 -19.01 9.43
CA ASP A 188 -8.11 -19.14 9.46
C ASP A 188 -8.59 -19.17 10.92
N PRO A 189 -9.38 -18.20 11.38
CA PRO A 189 -9.86 -18.20 12.75
C PRO A 189 -10.85 -19.33 13.07
N GLY A 190 -11.51 -19.93 12.08
CA GLY A 190 -12.41 -21.08 12.25
C GLY A 190 -11.67 -22.42 12.34
N GLN A 191 -10.45 -22.49 11.83
CA GLN A 191 -9.59 -23.69 11.88
C GLN A 191 -8.11 -23.28 11.97
N PRO A 192 -7.67 -22.71 13.11
CA PRO A 192 -6.33 -22.18 13.23
C PRO A 192 -5.28 -23.28 13.02
N ALA A 193 -4.19 -22.94 12.35
CA ALA A 193 -3.07 -23.85 12.19
C ALA A 193 -2.08 -23.70 13.33
N ALA A 194 -1.45 -24.79 13.78
CA ALA A 194 -0.39 -24.73 14.79
C ALA A 194 0.92 -24.23 14.17
N LEU A 195 1.17 -22.92 14.22
CA LEU A 195 2.39 -22.33 13.66
C LEU A 195 3.59 -22.66 14.56
N THR A 196 4.66 -23.11 13.93
CA THR A 196 5.94 -23.39 14.59
C THR A 196 7.07 -22.85 13.74
N PRO A 197 8.16 -22.34 14.32
CA PRO A 197 9.29 -21.84 13.55
C PRO A 197 10.04 -22.98 12.88
N ALA A 198 10.57 -22.74 11.69
CA ALA A 198 11.51 -23.63 11.03
C ALA A 198 12.79 -23.78 11.88
N ALA A 199 13.30 -25.01 11.98
CA ALA A 199 14.57 -25.25 12.63
C ALA A 199 15.66 -24.43 11.92
N ALA A 200 16.45 -23.67 12.69
CA ALA A 200 17.56 -22.90 12.13
C ALA A 200 18.55 -23.84 11.44
N THR A 201 18.55 -23.87 10.11
CA THR A 201 19.60 -24.54 9.33
C THR A 201 20.86 -23.69 9.43
N SER A 202 21.79 -24.09 10.29
CA SER A 202 23.14 -23.53 10.25
C SER A 202 23.76 -23.83 8.87
N PRO A 203 24.51 -22.91 8.24
CA PRO A 203 25.12 -23.12 6.92
C PRO A 203 26.24 -24.19 6.85
N ALA A 204 26.30 -25.14 7.79
CA ALA A 204 27.40 -26.10 7.91
C ALA A 204 27.07 -27.53 7.44
N ASP A 205 25.81 -27.89 7.19
CA ASP A 205 25.44 -29.25 6.80
C ASP A 205 25.04 -29.35 5.32
N VAL A 206 26.02 -29.15 4.45
CA VAL A 206 26.06 -29.76 3.11
C VAL A 206 27.38 -30.49 2.94
N SER A 207 27.55 -31.58 3.68
CA SER A 207 28.33 -32.74 3.23
C SER A 207 28.10 -33.96 4.12
N SER A 208 27.33 -34.91 3.61
CA SER A 208 27.76 -36.30 3.39
C SER A 208 26.56 -37.23 3.43
N GLY A 209 26.29 -37.86 2.29
CA GLY A 209 25.43 -39.03 2.25
C GLY A 209 26.10 -40.20 2.95
N ALA A 210 25.44 -40.76 3.95
CA ALA A 210 25.65 -42.13 4.38
C ALA A 210 24.37 -42.67 5.03
N SER A 211 23.84 -43.71 4.40
CA SER A 211 22.77 -44.56 4.92
C SER A 211 23.17 -45.17 6.27
N ALA A 212 22.31 -45.03 7.27
CA ALA A 212 22.38 -45.82 8.50
C ALA A 212 20.96 -46.11 9.01
N THR A 213 20.51 -47.35 8.79
CA THR A 213 19.39 -47.96 9.49
C THR A 213 19.71 -48.09 10.98
N ALA A 214 18.90 -47.47 11.85
CA ALA A 214 18.88 -47.78 13.27
C ALA A 214 17.43 -47.74 13.81
N SER A 215 17.03 -48.87 14.39
CA SER A 215 15.76 -49.05 15.10
C SER A 215 15.60 -48.05 16.23
N ALA A 216 14.49 -47.31 16.23
CA ALA A 216 14.00 -46.59 17.41
C ALA A 216 12.90 -47.41 18.09
N ARG A 217 13.16 -47.78 19.34
CA ARG A 217 12.23 -48.35 20.31
C ARG A 217 11.24 -47.24 20.72
N PRO A 218 9.93 -47.51 20.92
CA PRO A 218 8.98 -46.47 21.26
C PRO A 218 9.29 -45.95 22.67
N SER A 219 9.71 -44.69 22.77
CA SER A 219 9.74 -43.96 24.03
C SER A 219 8.51 -43.06 24.07
N SER A 220 7.80 -43.19 25.19
CA SER A 220 6.67 -42.44 25.70
C SER A 220 6.27 -41.14 25.00
N SER A 221 4.97 -41.06 24.73
CA SER A 221 4.17 -39.90 24.36
C SER A 221 4.65 -38.59 25.02
N PRO A 222 4.64 -37.45 24.30
CA PRO A 222 4.89 -36.15 24.93
C PRO A 222 3.81 -35.92 25.98
N THR A 223 4.23 -35.73 27.23
CA THR A 223 3.35 -35.38 28.35
C THR A 223 2.72 -34.02 28.08
N SER A 224 1.39 -33.99 27.96
CA SER A 224 0.54 -32.80 27.96
C SER A 224 0.63 -32.11 29.33
N SER A 225 1.65 -31.27 29.55
CA SER A 225 1.72 -30.46 30.77
C SER A 225 1.14 -29.07 30.49
N ALA A 226 -0.17 -28.96 30.58
CA ALA A 226 -0.85 -27.69 30.84
C ALA A 226 -1.11 -27.61 32.34
N ASP A 227 -0.81 -26.46 32.97
CA ASP A 227 -1.00 -26.27 34.42
C ASP A 227 -2.46 -25.86 34.78
N GLY A 228 -3.40 -26.05 33.85
CA GLY A 228 -4.82 -25.76 34.01
C GLY A 228 -5.56 -25.71 32.66
N GLU A 229 -6.86 -25.43 32.73
CA GLU A 229 -7.74 -25.18 31.58
C GLU A 229 -8.28 -23.75 31.66
N LEU A 230 -8.39 -23.08 30.51
CA LEU A 230 -9.08 -21.81 30.39
C LEU A 230 -10.60 -21.98 30.49
N PRO A 231 -11.34 -20.94 30.90
CA PRO A 231 -12.78 -20.93 30.70
C PRO A 231 -13.11 -21.00 29.20
N GLU A 232 -14.28 -21.56 28.87
CA GLU A 232 -14.81 -21.52 27.51
C GLU A 232 -14.88 -20.07 27.02
N VAL A 233 -14.44 -19.79 25.79
CA VAL A 233 -14.44 -18.45 25.19
C VAL A 233 -15.42 -18.43 24.02
N ALA A 234 -16.39 -17.51 24.07
CA ALA A 234 -17.26 -17.23 22.93
C ALA A 234 -16.62 -16.12 22.09
N ARG A 235 -16.29 -16.43 20.83
CA ARG A 235 -15.63 -15.49 19.93
C ARG A 235 -16.46 -14.21 19.76
N PRO A 236 -15.80 -13.03 19.66
CA PRO A 236 -16.51 -11.76 19.52
C PRO A 236 -17.15 -11.65 18.14
N ALA A 237 -18.05 -10.67 17.98
CA ALA A 237 -18.51 -10.28 16.65
C ALA A 237 -17.31 -9.78 15.81
N PRO A 238 -17.15 -10.26 14.56
CA PRO A 238 -16.00 -9.89 13.74
C PRO A 238 -16.08 -8.42 13.30
N LEU A 239 -14.90 -7.81 13.15
CA LEU A 239 -14.75 -6.46 12.62
C LEU A 239 -14.64 -6.47 11.08
N ASP A 240 -15.70 -6.96 10.41
CA ASP A 240 -15.71 -7.17 8.95
C ASP A 240 -15.52 -5.88 8.12
N ASP A 241 -15.78 -4.70 8.71
CA ASP A 241 -15.60 -3.39 8.07
C ASP A 241 -14.29 -2.67 8.50
N VAL A 242 -13.35 -3.37 9.13
CA VAL A 242 -12.05 -2.81 9.56
C VAL A 242 -10.92 -3.43 8.74
N LEU A 243 -10.15 -2.58 8.07
CA LEU A 243 -8.94 -2.97 7.34
C LEU A 243 -7.70 -2.67 8.19
N VAL A 244 -6.81 -3.64 8.33
CA VAL A 244 -5.51 -3.50 8.97
C VAL A 244 -4.41 -3.66 7.91
N LEU A 245 -3.68 -2.59 7.64
CA LEU A 245 -2.49 -2.61 6.80
C LEU A 245 -1.27 -2.86 7.69
N ALA A 246 -0.44 -3.86 7.37
CA ALA A 246 0.79 -4.11 8.11
C ALA A 246 1.99 -4.28 7.17
N SER A 247 3.14 -3.72 7.56
CA SER A 247 4.34 -3.76 6.72
C SER A 247 4.97 -5.14 6.67
N GLY A 248 4.73 -5.97 7.68
CA GLY A 248 5.35 -7.28 7.83
C GLY A 248 6.58 -7.27 8.74
N GLY A 249 6.93 -6.13 9.34
CA GLY A 249 7.95 -6.05 10.39
C GLY A 249 7.62 -6.94 11.58
N SER A 250 8.62 -7.57 12.21
CA SER A 250 8.39 -8.54 13.29
C SER A 250 7.72 -7.93 14.52
N GLU A 251 7.87 -6.61 14.74
CA GLU A 251 7.17 -5.88 15.80
C GLU A 251 5.64 -5.90 15.63
N SER A 252 5.16 -6.08 14.40
CA SER A 252 3.74 -6.11 14.08
C SER A 252 3.08 -7.47 14.32
N LEU A 253 3.85 -8.55 14.59
CA LEU A 253 3.33 -9.92 14.64
C LEU A 253 2.15 -10.07 15.61
N ALA A 254 2.30 -9.59 16.84
CA ALA A 254 1.24 -9.67 17.85
C ALA A 254 0.04 -8.76 17.53
N GLY A 255 0.28 -7.61 16.90
CA GLY A 255 -0.77 -6.75 16.39
C GLY A 255 -1.57 -7.40 15.26
N VAL A 256 -0.90 -8.05 14.30
CA VAL A 256 -1.52 -8.82 13.22
C VAL A 256 -2.34 -9.99 13.77
N ALA A 257 -1.82 -10.73 14.74
CA ALA A 257 -2.56 -11.79 15.43
C ALA A 257 -3.82 -11.24 16.12
N THR A 258 -3.69 -10.11 16.83
CA THR A 258 -4.80 -9.43 17.50
C THR A 258 -5.86 -8.95 16.50
N ALA A 259 -5.44 -8.41 15.36
CA ALA A 259 -6.36 -8.00 14.28
C ALA A 259 -7.13 -9.18 13.70
N ARG A 260 -6.45 -10.30 13.40
CA ARG A 260 -7.11 -11.54 12.94
C ARG A 260 -8.04 -12.12 14.00
N ALA A 261 -7.66 -12.09 15.27
CA ALA A 261 -8.49 -12.54 16.37
C ALA A 261 -9.77 -11.70 16.51
N ALA A 262 -9.69 -10.39 16.28
CA ALA A 262 -10.84 -9.48 16.23
C ALA A 262 -11.74 -9.67 14.99
N GLY A 263 -11.31 -10.49 14.01
CA GLY A 263 -12.01 -10.69 12.75
C GLY A 263 -11.85 -9.53 11.76
N ALA A 264 -10.82 -8.70 11.92
CA ALA A 264 -10.50 -7.65 10.94
C ALA A 264 -9.78 -8.23 9.72
N ASP A 265 -9.93 -7.55 8.58
CA ASP A 265 -9.20 -7.87 7.36
C ASP A 265 -7.76 -7.36 7.47
N VAL A 266 -6.79 -8.27 7.44
CA VAL A 266 -5.37 -7.93 7.44
C VAL A 266 -4.80 -8.06 6.04
N LEU A 267 -4.13 -7.00 5.60
CA LEU A 267 -3.40 -6.94 4.34
C LEU A 267 -1.94 -6.56 4.60
N LEU A 268 -1.02 -7.40 4.13
CA LEU A 268 0.41 -7.14 4.25
C LEU A 268 0.92 -6.36 3.05
N THR A 269 1.77 -5.36 3.28
CA THR A 269 2.34 -4.52 2.21
C THR A 269 3.75 -4.94 1.79
N GLY A 270 4.32 -5.98 2.41
CA GLY A 270 5.63 -6.52 2.05
C GLY A 270 6.77 -5.52 2.22
N GLY A 271 6.71 -4.69 3.26
CA GLY A 271 7.67 -3.62 3.56
C GLY A 271 7.43 -2.33 2.77
N THR A 272 6.42 -2.27 1.91
CA THR A 272 6.11 -1.05 1.16
C THR A 272 5.23 -0.13 2.00
N THR A 273 5.70 1.08 2.25
CA THR A 273 5.02 2.06 3.12
C THR A 273 4.09 3.01 2.36
N ASP A 274 4.31 3.22 1.06
CA ASP A 274 3.38 3.98 0.22
C ASP A 274 2.19 3.08 -0.21
N PRO A 275 0.96 3.31 0.29
CA PRO A 275 -0.20 2.49 -0.05
C PRO A 275 -0.55 2.52 -1.54
N ARG A 276 -0.14 3.57 -2.27
CA ARG A 276 -0.37 3.71 -3.71
C ARG A 276 0.40 2.69 -4.55
N ALA A 277 1.45 2.10 -3.98
CA ALA A 277 2.30 1.13 -4.66
C ALA A 277 1.67 -0.26 -4.80
N SER A 278 0.67 -0.60 -3.98
CA SER A 278 0.04 -1.91 -3.97
C SER A 278 -1.38 -1.86 -4.54
N PRO A 279 -1.66 -2.52 -5.69
CA PRO A 279 -3.01 -2.62 -6.24
C PRO A 279 -4.02 -3.23 -5.26
N ASP A 280 -3.59 -4.20 -4.46
CA ASP A 280 -4.45 -4.86 -3.46
C ASP A 280 -4.82 -3.89 -2.34
N VAL A 281 -3.87 -3.05 -1.90
CA VAL A 281 -4.13 -2.01 -0.88
C VAL A 281 -5.08 -0.95 -1.43
N VAL A 282 -4.86 -0.48 -2.66
CA VAL A 282 -5.76 0.49 -3.32
C VAL A 282 -7.17 -0.09 -3.48
N THR A 283 -7.29 -1.35 -3.87
CA THR A 283 -8.58 -2.03 -4.00
C THR A 283 -9.29 -2.17 -2.65
N ALA A 284 -8.57 -2.60 -1.61
CA ALA A 284 -9.13 -2.76 -0.27
C ALA A 284 -9.57 -1.43 0.35
N LEU A 285 -8.78 -0.37 0.19
CA LEU A 285 -9.14 0.97 0.67
C LEU A 285 -10.29 1.57 -0.14
N GLY A 286 -10.32 1.36 -1.45
CA GLY A 286 -11.39 1.80 -2.36
C GLY A 286 -12.75 1.13 -2.09
N ALA A 287 -12.77 -0.03 -1.42
CA ALA A 287 -14.01 -0.66 -0.96
C ALA A 287 -14.70 0.14 0.16
N GLY A 288 -13.99 1.07 0.80
CA GLY A 288 -14.53 1.97 1.82
C GLY A 288 -14.74 1.33 3.18
N PRO A 289 -13.71 0.74 3.82
CA PRO A 289 -13.81 0.22 5.17
C PRO A 289 -14.21 1.33 6.16
N ALA A 290 -14.93 0.98 7.22
CA ALA A 290 -15.37 1.92 8.24
C ALA A 290 -14.18 2.52 9.03
N ALA A 291 -13.11 1.73 9.21
CA ALA A 291 -11.87 2.19 9.81
C ALA A 291 -10.66 1.49 9.19
N VAL A 292 -9.53 2.21 9.12
CA VAL A 292 -8.23 1.68 8.69
C VAL A 292 -7.24 1.78 9.85
N VAL A 293 -6.64 0.66 10.22
CA VAL A 293 -5.50 0.61 11.15
C VAL A 293 -4.24 0.37 10.34
N VAL A 294 -3.23 1.22 10.49
CA VAL A 294 -1.92 1.05 9.87
C VAL A 294 -0.93 0.65 10.95
N LEU A 295 -0.32 -0.52 10.81
CA LEU A 295 0.52 -1.16 11.81
C LEU A 295 1.94 -1.31 11.27
N GLY A 296 2.91 -0.70 11.95
CA GLY A 296 4.33 -0.79 11.61
C GLY A 296 5.04 0.54 11.86
N SER A 297 6.23 0.46 12.44
CA SER A 297 7.03 1.63 12.79
C SER A 297 7.54 2.40 11.55
N ASP A 298 7.72 1.67 10.45
CA ASP A 298 8.11 2.15 9.14
C ASP A 298 7.06 3.04 8.47
N PHE A 299 5.76 2.80 8.71
CA PHE A 299 4.72 3.75 8.30
C PHE A 299 4.79 5.08 9.06
N GLY A 300 5.32 5.10 10.28
CA GLY A 300 5.47 6.31 11.08
C GLY A 300 6.46 7.33 10.53
N VAL A 301 7.37 6.89 9.65
CA VAL A 301 8.34 7.75 8.98
C VAL A 301 7.99 8.04 7.51
N GLU A 302 6.89 7.48 7.00
CA GLU A 302 6.43 7.68 5.63
C GLU A 302 5.92 9.12 5.44
N ALA A 303 6.61 9.88 4.59
CA ALA A 303 6.28 11.27 4.34
C ALA A 303 4.89 11.37 3.67
N GLY A 304 3.97 12.06 4.35
CA GLY A 304 2.64 12.32 3.80
C GLY A 304 1.74 11.10 3.67
N LEU A 305 1.90 10.10 4.55
CA LEU A 305 1.05 8.91 4.58
C LEU A 305 -0.46 9.23 4.51
N ASP A 306 -0.92 10.29 5.19
CA ASP A 306 -2.34 10.68 5.21
C ASP A 306 -2.91 10.94 3.81
N TRP A 307 -2.26 11.78 2.99
CA TRP A 307 -2.77 12.09 1.66
C TRP A 307 -2.56 10.92 0.68
N LYS A 308 -1.54 10.08 0.91
CA LYS A 308 -1.32 8.85 0.16
C LYS A 308 -2.45 7.85 0.42
N LEU A 309 -2.90 7.72 1.68
CA LEU A 309 -4.08 6.94 2.04
C LEU A 309 -5.37 7.55 1.47
N ASP A 310 -5.50 8.87 1.42
CA ASP A 310 -6.64 9.53 0.74
C ASP A 310 -6.70 9.17 -0.74
N THR A 311 -5.54 9.18 -1.41
CA THR A 311 -5.41 8.82 -2.82
C THR A 311 -5.76 7.35 -3.03
N ALA A 312 -5.22 6.45 -2.21
CA ALA A 312 -5.50 5.02 -2.29
C ALA A 312 -6.98 4.69 -1.99
N ALA A 313 -7.61 5.41 -1.07
CA ALA A 313 -9.04 5.27 -0.75
C ALA A 313 -9.98 5.68 -1.89
N THR A 314 -9.50 6.34 -2.95
CA THR A 314 -10.30 6.56 -4.16
C THR A 314 -10.57 5.26 -4.93
N GLY A 315 -9.77 4.21 -4.70
CA GLY A 315 -9.83 2.96 -5.46
C GLY A 315 -9.48 3.11 -6.95
N THR A 316 -9.14 4.31 -7.41
CA THR A 316 -8.85 4.58 -8.82
C THR A 316 -7.45 4.10 -9.14
N GLN A 317 -7.31 3.19 -10.10
CA GLN A 317 -6.01 2.65 -10.51
C GLN A 317 -5.55 3.21 -11.85
N LEU A 318 -4.23 3.28 -12.03
CA LEU A 318 -3.60 3.48 -13.33
C LEU A 318 -3.91 2.29 -14.25
N PRO A 319 -3.86 2.49 -15.58
CA PRO A 319 -3.80 1.38 -16.51
C PRO A 319 -2.59 0.48 -16.17
N GLY A 320 -2.81 -0.82 -16.01
CA GLY A 320 -1.79 -1.77 -15.52
C GLY A 320 -1.86 -2.05 -14.01
N GLY A 321 -2.60 -1.26 -13.23
CA GLY A 321 -2.83 -1.48 -11.80
C GLY A 321 -2.06 -0.50 -10.89
N GLY A 322 -2.46 -0.42 -9.62
CA GLY A 322 -1.82 0.46 -8.64
C GLY A 322 -1.99 1.95 -8.96
N GLN A 323 -1.24 2.80 -8.26
CA GLN A 323 -1.31 4.26 -8.37
C GLN A 323 0.05 4.94 -8.56
N LEU A 324 1.13 4.16 -8.65
CA LEU A 324 2.48 4.63 -8.99
C LEU A 324 2.86 4.11 -10.38
N LEU A 325 3.59 4.92 -11.16
CA LEU A 325 3.98 4.57 -12.52
C LEU A 325 5.20 3.63 -12.52
N PHE A 326 6.32 4.09 -12.00
CA PHE A 326 7.61 3.42 -12.17
C PHE A 326 8.23 3.03 -10.82
N PRO A 327 8.86 1.84 -10.69
CA PRO A 327 9.23 0.90 -11.76
C PRO A 327 8.16 -0.15 -12.13
N GLN A 328 6.93 -0.03 -11.63
CA GLN A 328 5.89 -1.06 -11.81
C GLN A 328 5.43 -1.21 -13.28
N HIS A 329 5.52 -0.14 -14.06
CA HIS A 329 5.07 -0.09 -15.44
C HIS A 329 6.21 0.21 -16.40
N MET A 330 6.02 -0.18 -17.65
CA MET A 330 6.78 0.34 -18.78
C MET A 330 5.77 0.88 -19.79
N LEU A 331 5.93 2.14 -20.20
CA LEU A 331 5.04 2.75 -21.18
C LEU A 331 5.61 2.55 -22.59
N VAL A 332 4.75 2.16 -23.54
CA VAL A 332 5.11 2.11 -24.96
C VAL A 332 4.13 2.99 -25.74
N ALA A 333 4.62 4.11 -26.24
CA ALA A 333 3.78 5.19 -26.76
C ALA A 333 3.74 5.24 -28.29
N LEU A 334 2.52 5.45 -28.81
CA LEU A 334 2.26 5.85 -30.18
C LEU A 334 2.20 7.38 -30.22
N TYR A 335 3.16 8.01 -30.89
CA TYR A 335 3.29 9.48 -30.94
C TYR A 335 2.53 10.10 -32.11
N GLY A 336 1.94 11.27 -31.87
CA GLY A 336 1.56 12.21 -32.92
C GLY A 336 0.31 13.01 -32.59
N THR A 337 -0.43 13.46 -33.61
CA THR A 337 -1.65 14.25 -33.39
C THR A 337 -2.84 13.75 -34.21
N PRO A 338 -4.07 13.74 -33.66
CA PRO A 338 -5.26 13.35 -34.40
C PRO A 338 -5.43 14.08 -35.73
N GLY A 339 -5.75 13.32 -36.78
CA GLY A 339 -6.19 13.87 -38.07
C GLY A 339 -5.08 14.16 -39.08
N THR A 340 -3.80 13.90 -38.76
CA THR A 340 -2.71 14.00 -39.73
C THR A 340 -1.54 13.06 -39.42
N GLY A 341 -1.06 12.31 -40.40
CA GLY A 341 0.17 11.52 -40.29
C GLY A 341 1.45 12.34 -40.39
N ALA A 342 1.36 13.64 -40.72
CA ALA A 342 2.55 14.48 -40.90
C ALA A 342 3.29 14.80 -39.59
N LEU A 343 2.68 14.52 -38.44
CA LEU A 343 3.21 14.83 -37.11
C LEU A 343 3.33 13.57 -36.25
N GLY A 344 3.45 12.40 -36.87
CA GLY A 344 3.65 11.13 -36.19
C GLY A 344 2.57 10.09 -36.51
N ILE A 345 2.94 8.83 -36.30
CA ILE A 345 2.14 7.66 -36.66
C ILE A 345 0.78 7.55 -35.96
N LEU A 346 0.51 8.27 -34.87
CA LEU A 346 -0.81 8.30 -34.22
C LEU A 346 -1.91 8.80 -35.16
N GLY A 347 -1.62 9.85 -35.94
CA GLY A 347 -2.60 10.52 -36.80
C GLY A 347 -2.83 9.88 -38.17
N GLU A 348 -2.13 8.77 -38.48
CA GLU A 348 -2.26 8.04 -39.74
C GLU A 348 -3.55 7.21 -39.83
N GLN A 349 -4.27 7.07 -38.72
CA GLN A 349 -5.49 6.28 -38.61
C GLN A 349 -6.57 7.01 -37.79
N ASP A 350 -7.79 6.48 -37.82
CA ASP A 350 -8.86 6.91 -36.94
C ASP A 350 -8.64 6.41 -35.50
N LEU A 351 -9.46 6.88 -34.55
CA LEU A 351 -9.31 6.57 -33.13
C LEU A 351 -9.30 5.06 -32.83
N PRO A 352 -10.23 4.22 -33.34
CA PRO A 352 -10.16 2.77 -33.14
C PRO A 352 -8.87 2.15 -33.70
N GLY A 353 -8.45 2.58 -34.90
CA GLY A 353 -7.18 2.14 -35.48
C GLY A 353 -5.98 2.54 -34.63
N ALA A 354 -5.97 3.74 -34.05
CA ALA A 354 -4.89 4.23 -33.22
C ALA A 354 -4.76 3.39 -31.94
N VAL A 355 -5.89 3.06 -31.29
CA VAL A 355 -5.93 2.18 -30.11
C VAL A 355 -5.34 0.81 -30.46
N GLN A 356 -5.76 0.21 -31.58
CA GLN A 356 -5.24 -1.08 -32.03
C GLN A 356 -3.74 -1.02 -32.32
N ARG A 357 -3.28 0.05 -32.97
CA ARG A 357 -1.86 0.23 -33.34
C ARG A 357 -0.98 0.40 -32.10
N ALA A 358 -1.40 1.19 -31.12
CA ALA A 358 -0.68 1.35 -29.87
C ALA A 358 -0.56 0.02 -29.10
N GLN A 359 -1.64 -0.76 -29.04
CA GLN A 359 -1.61 -2.09 -28.42
C GLN A 359 -0.68 -3.06 -29.15
N ALA A 360 -0.68 -3.05 -30.48
CA ALA A 360 0.20 -3.88 -31.29
C ALA A 360 1.68 -3.50 -31.13
N LEU A 361 1.96 -2.19 -31.00
CA LEU A 361 3.31 -1.66 -30.77
C LEU A 361 3.87 -2.04 -29.39
N ALA A 362 3.01 -2.04 -28.37
CA ALA A 362 3.38 -2.41 -27.00
C ALA A 362 3.55 -3.92 -26.80
N ALA A 363 2.83 -4.75 -27.56
CA ALA A 363 2.75 -6.19 -27.35
C ALA A 363 4.12 -6.91 -27.27
N PRO A 364 5.12 -6.63 -28.13
CA PRO A 364 6.42 -7.31 -28.07
C PRO A 364 7.17 -7.08 -26.76
N TYR A 365 6.99 -5.94 -26.09
CA TYR A 365 7.71 -5.61 -24.86
C TYR A 365 7.28 -6.47 -23.66
N ARG A 366 6.07 -7.06 -23.68
CA ARG A 366 5.52 -7.83 -22.55
C ARG A 366 6.36 -9.05 -22.19
N ASP A 367 7.05 -9.64 -23.18
CA ASP A 367 7.90 -10.80 -22.98
C ASP A 367 9.37 -10.41 -22.75
N LEU A 368 9.68 -9.11 -22.73
CA LEU A 368 11.04 -8.57 -22.63
C LEU A 368 11.34 -7.91 -21.28
N VAL A 369 10.33 -7.54 -20.51
CA VAL A 369 10.47 -6.84 -19.22
C VAL A 369 9.55 -7.43 -18.16
N ASP A 370 9.97 -7.35 -16.89
CA ASP A 370 9.14 -7.77 -15.75
C ASP A 370 8.05 -6.73 -15.41
N ALA A 371 8.26 -5.47 -15.80
CA ALA A 371 7.31 -4.38 -15.61
C ALA A 371 6.02 -4.60 -16.44
N THR A 372 4.89 -4.13 -15.91
CA THR A 372 3.62 -4.18 -16.63
C THR A 372 3.66 -3.23 -17.81
N VAL A 373 3.64 -3.78 -19.03
CA VAL A 373 3.68 -2.97 -20.25
C VAL A 373 2.32 -2.35 -20.54
N VAL A 374 2.29 -1.01 -20.56
CA VAL A 374 1.08 -0.21 -20.78
C VAL A 374 1.18 0.51 -22.14
N PRO A 375 0.30 0.19 -23.11
CA PRO A 375 0.22 0.95 -24.35
C PRO A 375 -0.19 2.38 -24.03
N THR A 376 0.40 3.35 -24.73
CA THR A 376 0.25 4.77 -24.42
C THR A 376 -0.02 5.57 -25.69
N PHE A 377 -0.84 6.62 -25.59
CA PHE A 377 -0.86 7.69 -26.57
C PHE A 377 0.00 8.86 -26.09
N GLU A 378 0.87 9.35 -26.96
CA GLU A 378 1.55 10.63 -26.75
C GLU A 378 1.00 11.60 -27.80
N ILE A 379 0.06 12.43 -27.36
CA ILE A 379 -0.75 13.28 -28.23
C ILE A 379 -0.20 14.69 -28.21
N ILE A 380 0.27 15.18 -29.34
CA ILE A 380 0.59 16.60 -29.52
C ILE A 380 -0.71 17.39 -29.42
N ALA A 381 -0.93 18.02 -28.27
CA ALA A 381 -2.13 18.78 -27.95
C ALA A 381 -2.04 20.21 -28.51
N THR A 382 -0.81 20.73 -28.62
CA THR A 382 -0.53 22.05 -29.18
C THR A 382 0.67 21.96 -30.12
N VAL A 383 0.57 22.60 -31.29
CA VAL A 383 1.56 22.48 -32.36
C VAL A 383 2.20 23.83 -32.63
N ALA A 384 3.53 23.91 -32.60
CA ALA A 384 4.23 25.13 -32.96
C ALA A 384 3.94 25.54 -34.42
N SER A 385 3.59 26.80 -34.63
CA SER A 385 3.01 27.29 -35.88
C SER A 385 3.90 28.34 -36.54
N GLY A 386 4.14 28.22 -37.85
CA GLY A 386 4.93 29.19 -38.62
C GLY A 386 4.27 30.58 -38.72
N SER A 387 2.99 30.70 -38.37
CA SER A 387 2.24 31.96 -38.34
C SER A 387 1.67 32.23 -36.95
N ALA A 388 1.59 33.51 -36.60
CA ALA A 388 0.91 33.95 -35.39
C ALA A 388 -0.58 33.56 -35.46
N GLY A 389 -1.05 32.80 -34.47
CA GLY A 389 -2.48 32.51 -34.25
C GLY A 389 -3.23 33.74 -33.72
N GLY A 390 -4.47 33.54 -33.28
CA GLY A 390 -5.34 34.63 -32.79
C GLY A 390 -4.81 35.34 -31.53
N ASP A 391 -3.98 34.65 -30.74
CA ASP A 391 -3.35 35.16 -29.52
C ASP A 391 -1.88 35.58 -29.72
N GLY A 392 -1.34 35.38 -30.93
CA GLY A 392 0.01 35.76 -31.31
C GLY A 392 1.12 34.89 -30.73
N ASN A 393 0.81 33.74 -30.11
CA ASN A 393 1.80 32.91 -29.43
C ASN A 393 2.59 31.98 -30.38
N TYR A 394 2.17 31.78 -31.64
CA TYR A 394 2.80 30.84 -32.59
C TYR A 394 2.69 29.36 -32.14
N SER A 395 1.61 29.01 -31.46
CA SER A 395 1.15 27.67 -31.17
C SER A 395 -0.29 27.55 -31.68
N ASN A 396 -0.66 26.40 -32.23
CA ASN A 396 -2.04 26.07 -32.57
C ASN A 396 -2.54 25.04 -31.57
N GLU A 397 -3.52 25.42 -30.75
CA GLU A 397 -4.08 24.58 -29.71
C GLU A 397 -5.25 23.74 -30.24
N ILE A 398 -5.24 22.43 -29.95
CA ILE A 398 -6.42 21.59 -30.14
C ILE A 398 -7.35 21.80 -28.96
N ASP A 399 -8.62 22.08 -29.23
CA ASP A 399 -9.65 22.22 -28.20
C ASP A 399 -9.70 20.96 -27.29
N PRO A 400 -9.67 21.09 -25.95
CA PRO A 400 -9.71 19.95 -25.04
C PRO A 400 -10.93 19.03 -25.25
N GLY A 401 -12.07 19.57 -25.71
CA GLY A 401 -13.26 18.80 -26.05
C GLY A 401 -13.09 17.92 -27.28
N THR A 402 -12.17 18.27 -28.18
CA THR A 402 -11.77 17.43 -29.33
C THR A 402 -10.86 16.27 -28.89
N LEU A 403 -10.01 16.49 -27.87
CA LEU A 403 -9.12 15.46 -27.34
C LEU A 403 -9.80 14.51 -26.35
N ARG A 404 -10.84 14.97 -25.63
CA ARG A 404 -11.54 14.15 -24.62
C ARG A 404 -11.98 12.76 -25.14
N PRO A 405 -12.59 12.61 -26.34
CA PRO A 405 -12.93 11.28 -26.87
C PRO A 405 -11.72 10.35 -27.05
N TRP A 406 -10.55 10.89 -27.42
CA TRP A 406 -9.31 10.12 -27.54
C TRP A 406 -8.82 9.64 -26.18
N VAL A 407 -8.85 10.54 -25.20
CA VAL A 407 -8.44 10.25 -23.83
C VAL A 407 -9.35 9.21 -23.17
N GLU A 408 -10.67 9.34 -23.33
CA GLU A 408 -11.64 8.40 -22.76
C GLU A 408 -11.54 7.02 -23.41
N ALA A 409 -11.36 6.96 -24.73
CA ALA A 409 -11.17 5.70 -25.44
C ALA A 409 -9.86 4.99 -25.03
N ALA A 410 -8.77 5.74 -24.85
CA ALA A 410 -7.51 5.21 -24.34
C ALA A 410 -7.68 4.62 -22.93
N GLY A 411 -8.31 5.37 -22.01
CA GLY A 411 -8.58 4.89 -20.65
C GLY A 411 -9.44 3.62 -20.63
N ALA A 412 -10.51 3.58 -21.43
CA ALA A 412 -11.37 2.41 -21.57
C ALA A 412 -10.64 1.18 -22.16
N ALA A 413 -9.59 1.41 -22.95
CA ALA A 413 -8.74 0.39 -23.53
C ALA A 413 -7.56 -0.02 -22.64
N GLY A 414 -7.48 0.48 -21.40
CA GLY A 414 -6.37 0.21 -20.49
C GLY A 414 -5.06 0.84 -20.95
N MET A 415 -5.13 2.04 -21.53
CA MET A 415 -3.98 2.79 -22.03
C MET A 415 -3.75 4.08 -21.24
N TYR A 416 -2.50 4.51 -21.16
CA TYR A 416 -2.14 5.82 -20.64
C TYR A 416 -2.15 6.87 -21.75
N VAL A 417 -2.26 8.15 -21.38
CA VAL A 417 -2.16 9.27 -22.32
C VAL A 417 -1.17 10.30 -21.78
N VAL A 418 -0.32 10.83 -22.64
CA VAL A 418 0.55 11.97 -22.37
C VAL A 418 0.17 13.08 -23.34
N LEU A 419 -0.16 14.26 -22.82
CA LEU A 419 -0.46 15.44 -23.64
C LEU A 419 0.83 16.25 -23.87
N ASP A 420 1.29 16.33 -25.10
CA ASP A 420 2.52 17.02 -25.50
C ASP A 420 2.22 18.48 -25.90
N LEU A 421 3.01 19.38 -25.33
CA LEU A 421 2.90 20.83 -25.44
C LEU A 421 4.07 21.42 -26.24
N GLN A 422 3.73 22.04 -27.37
CA GLN A 422 4.65 22.87 -28.16
C GLN A 422 4.22 24.34 -28.01
N PRO A 423 4.73 25.08 -27.00
CA PRO A 423 4.11 26.32 -26.52
C PRO A 423 4.33 27.52 -27.44
N GLY A 424 5.20 27.41 -28.44
CA GLY A 424 5.61 28.60 -29.19
C GLY A 424 6.16 29.65 -28.23
N ARG A 425 5.58 30.85 -28.25
CA ARG A 425 5.98 32.01 -27.44
C ARG A 425 5.24 32.13 -26.11
N THR A 426 4.22 31.31 -25.83
CA THR A 426 3.64 31.27 -24.48
C THR A 426 4.55 30.49 -23.53
N ASP A 427 4.34 30.61 -22.22
CA ASP A 427 4.95 29.72 -21.22
C ASP A 427 4.16 28.41 -21.09
N PHE A 428 4.83 27.37 -20.60
CA PHE A 428 4.25 26.03 -20.44
C PHE A 428 3.10 25.98 -19.44
N LEU A 429 3.16 26.71 -18.33
CA LEU A 429 2.11 26.67 -17.31
C LEU A 429 0.80 27.21 -17.88
N THR A 430 0.84 28.38 -18.52
CA THR A 430 -0.30 28.99 -19.20
C THR A 430 -0.94 28.03 -20.21
N GLN A 431 -0.14 27.25 -20.94
CA GLN A 431 -0.66 26.28 -21.91
C GLN A 431 -1.20 25.01 -21.24
N ALA A 432 -0.54 24.48 -20.22
CA ALA A 432 -0.98 23.31 -19.46
C ALA A 432 -2.34 23.53 -18.79
N GLU A 433 -2.61 24.74 -18.27
CA GLU A 433 -3.89 25.08 -17.65
C GLU A 433 -5.08 24.99 -18.62
N GLN A 434 -4.86 25.17 -19.92
CA GLN A 434 -5.92 24.99 -20.94
C GLN A 434 -6.41 23.53 -21.00
N TYR A 435 -5.54 22.58 -20.66
CA TYR A 435 -5.83 21.14 -20.66
C TYR A 435 -6.15 20.58 -19.28
N ARG A 436 -6.36 21.43 -18.26
CA ARG A 436 -6.69 21.01 -16.89
C ARG A 436 -7.81 19.97 -16.83
N SER A 437 -8.87 20.14 -17.62
CA SER A 437 -10.03 19.23 -17.62
C SER A 437 -9.72 17.80 -18.10
N LEU A 438 -8.61 17.61 -18.83
CA LEU A 438 -8.09 16.30 -19.22
C LEU A 438 -7.07 15.80 -18.20
N LEU A 439 -6.23 16.69 -17.67
CA LEU A 439 -5.25 16.36 -16.62
C LEU A 439 -5.92 15.97 -15.29
N GLU A 440 -7.19 16.29 -15.08
CA GLU A 440 -7.99 15.78 -13.96
C GLU A 440 -8.43 14.30 -14.14
N LEU A 441 -8.21 13.67 -15.30
CA LEU A 441 -8.48 12.24 -15.52
C LEU A 441 -7.29 11.38 -15.07
N PRO A 442 -7.50 10.23 -14.40
CA PRO A 442 -6.43 9.51 -13.69
C PRO A 442 -5.29 8.99 -14.58
N HIS A 443 -5.56 8.68 -15.85
CA HIS A 443 -4.62 8.07 -16.80
C HIS A 443 -4.00 9.07 -17.79
N VAL A 444 -3.89 10.35 -17.41
CA VAL A 444 -3.39 11.43 -18.28
C VAL A 444 -2.21 12.16 -17.65
N GLY A 445 -1.03 12.05 -18.25
CA GLY A 445 0.15 12.85 -17.96
C GLY A 445 0.35 14.01 -18.93
N LEU A 446 1.46 14.73 -18.76
CA LEU A 446 1.83 15.92 -19.51
C LEU A 446 3.25 15.78 -20.04
N ALA A 447 3.49 16.21 -21.27
CA ALA A 447 4.82 16.38 -21.83
C ALA A 447 5.06 17.85 -22.15
N LEU A 448 6.27 18.31 -21.82
CA LEU A 448 6.77 19.62 -22.19
C LEU A 448 7.80 19.41 -23.29
N ASP A 449 7.65 20.12 -24.41
CA ASP A 449 8.63 20.11 -25.49
C ASP A 449 9.39 21.45 -25.62
N PRO A 450 10.53 21.58 -24.90
CA PRO A 450 11.32 22.81 -24.89
C PRO A 450 11.86 23.21 -26.26
N GLU A 451 11.97 22.29 -27.23
CA GLU A 451 12.48 22.66 -28.56
C GLU A 451 11.55 23.67 -29.27
N TRP A 452 10.29 23.69 -28.88
CA TRP A 452 9.28 24.61 -29.39
C TRP A 452 9.00 25.80 -28.47
N ARG A 453 9.75 25.94 -27.37
CA ARG A 453 9.68 27.12 -26.49
C ARG A 453 10.48 28.28 -27.09
N LEU A 454 9.77 29.21 -27.72
CA LEU A 454 10.29 30.36 -28.46
C LEU A 454 10.37 31.63 -27.62
N GLN A 455 11.47 32.37 -27.78
CA GLN A 455 11.65 33.72 -27.26
C GLN A 455 10.90 34.78 -28.11
N PRO A 456 10.70 36.00 -27.60
CA PRO A 456 10.17 37.10 -28.40
C PRO A 456 10.96 37.30 -29.70
N GLY A 457 10.25 37.31 -30.84
CA GLY A 457 10.84 37.48 -32.17
C GLY A 457 11.34 36.20 -32.85
N GLN A 458 11.44 35.08 -32.12
CA GLN A 458 11.82 33.78 -32.69
C GLN A 458 10.65 33.13 -33.46
N GLN A 459 10.98 32.29 -34.44
CA GLN A 459 10.00 31.51 -35.22
C GLN A 459 10.33 30.01 -35.16
N PRO A 460 9.34 29.11 -35.28
CA PRO A 460 9.61 27.67 -35.34
C PRO A 460 10.57 27.31 -36.47
N LEU A 461 11.28 26.19 -36.33
CA LEU A 461 12.21 25.61 -37.32
C LEU A 461 13.44 26.47 -37.70
N GLN A 462 13.62 27.66 -37.11
CA GLN A 462 14.81 28.50 -37.32
C GLN A 462 15.90 28.27 -36.27
N GLN A 463 15.51 27.79 -35.09
CA GLN A 463 16.38 27.42 -33.99
C GLN A 463 15.67 26.41 -33.09
N ILE A 464 16.46 25.71 -32.26
CA ILE A 464 15.93 24.92 -31.16
C ILE A 464 15.62 25.85 -29.99
N GLY A 465 14.38 25.79 -29.51
CA GLY A 465 13.87 26.50 -28.34
C GLY A 465 14.55 26.09 -27.05
N GLN A 466 14.30 26.88 -26.01
CA GLN A 466 14.87 26.65 -24.67
C GLN A 466 13.90 27.15 -23.60
N VAL A 467 13.92 26.47 -22.47
CA VAL A 467 13.18 26.85 -21.26
C VAL A 467 14.13 26.90 -20.06
N GLY A 468 13.88 27.82 -19.13
CA GLY A 468 14.56 27.82 -17.83
C GLY A 468 13.89 26.84 -16.87
N VAL A 469 14.68 26.17 -16.02
CA VAL A 469 14.17 25.23 -15.01
C VAL A 469 13.10 25.84 -14.09
N ASP A 470 13.13 27.15 -13.85
CA ASP A 470 12.13 27.83 -13.01
C ASP A 470 10.72 27.80 -13.63
N GLU A 471 10.59 27.88 -14.96
CA GLU A 471 9.29 27.70 -15.65
C GLU A 471 8.85 26.23 -15.60
N VAL A 472 9.79 25.28 -15.71
CA VAL A 472 9.49 23.85 -15.55
C VAL A 472 9.00 23.55 -14.13
N ASN A 473 9.66 24.10 -13.11
CA ASN A 473 9.30 23.91 -11.70
C ASN A 473 7.93 24.54 -11.35
N GLN A 474 7.50 25.58 -12.08
CA GLN A 474 6.13 26.10 -11.96
C GLN A 474 5.11 25.05 -12.42
N VAL A 475 5.38 24.35 -13.53
CA VAL A 475 4.52 23.24 -14.00
C VAL A 475 4.57 22.05 -13.04
N VAL A 476 5.74 21.69 -12.52
CA VAL A 476 5.90 20.65 -11.49
C VAL A 476 5.01 20.96 -10.28
N THR A 477 5.12 22.17 -9.74
CA THR A 477 4.34 22.59 -8.57
C THR A 477 2.85 22.51 -8.86
N TRP A 478 2.40 23.11 -9.97
CA TRP A 478 0.99 23.15 -10.33
C TRP A 478 0.39 21.76 -10.59
N LEU A 479 1.09 20.89 -11.35
CA LEU A 479 0.58 19.56 -11.66
C LEU A 479 0.57 18.66 -10.43
N ALA A 480 1.56 18.79 -9.54
CA ALA A 480 1.60 18.07 -8.28
C ALA A 480 0.47 18.51 -7.34
N ASP A 481 0.24 19.82 -7.21
CA ASP A 481 -0.86 20.35 -6.41
C ASP A 481 -2.21 19.92 -6.97
N LEU A 482 -2.42 19.98 -8.29
CA LEU A 482 -3.63 19.46 -8.94
C LEU A 482 -3.86 17.98 -8.64
N THR A 483 -2.79 17.16 -8.71
CA THR A 483 -2.84 15.72 -8.45
C THR A 483 -3.25 15.45 -7.00
N ARG A 484 -2.64 16.14 -6.04
CA ARG A 484 -2.96 16.03 -4.61
C ARG A 484 -4.37 16.50 -4.30
N GLU A 485 -4.76 17.68 -4.78
CA GLU A 485 -6.09 18.27 -4.56
C GLU A 485 -7.23 17.39 -5.07
N ARG A 486 -6.97 16.62 -6.13
CA ARG A 486 -7.93 15.73 -6.77
C ARG A 486 -7.80 14.27 -6.33
N ALA A 487 -6.88 13.96 -5.40
CA ALA A 487 -6.57 12.61 -4.95
C ALA A 487 -6.32 11.65 -6.13
N LEU A 488 -5.58 12.11 -7.14
CA LEU A 488 -5.32 11.35 -8.36
C LEU A 488 -4.13 10.41 -8.19
N PRO A 489 -4.09 9.29 -8.95
CA PRO A 489 -2.86 8.52 -9.12
C PRO A 489 -1.70 9.38 -9.62
N GLN A 490 -0.47 8.89 -9.42
CA GLN A 490 0.75 9.58 -9.82
C GLN A 490 0.72 9.97 -11.30
N LYS A 491 1.07 11.21 -11.60
CA LYS A 491 1.06 11.75 -12.97
C LYS A 491 2.43 11.68 -13.59
N LEU A 492 2.49 11.28 -14.86
CA LEU A 492 3.71 11.40 -15.64
C LEU A 492 3.92 12.86 -16.08
N LEU A 493 5.09 13.42 -15.80
CA LEU A 493 5.58 14.65 -16.42
C LEU A 493 6.80 14.32 -17.27
N VAL A 494 6.66 14.39 -18.60
CA VAL A 494 7.73 14.13 -19.56
C VAL A 494 8.41 15.45 -19.94
N LEU A 495 9.73 15.46 -19.91
CA LEU A 495 10.56 16.56 -20.38
C LEU A 495 11.32 16.10 -21.63
N HIS A 496 10.86 16.51 -22.81
CA HIS A 496 11.57 16.19 -24.06
C HIS A 496 12.92 16.89 -24.09
N GLN A 497 13.97 16.13 -24.40
CA GLN A 497 15.31 16.67 -24.40
C GLN A 497 16.25 15.83 -25.28
N PHE A 498 16.92 16.48 -26.22
CA PHE A 498 18.05 15.88 -26.98
C PHE A 498 19.30 16.78 -27.02
N GLN A 499 19.22 17.96 -26.40
CA GLN A 499 20.37 18.82 -26.14
C GLN A 499 20.29 19.35 -24.70
N VAL A 500 21.42 19.34 -23.99
CA VAL A 500 21.49 19.81 -22.58
C VAL A 500 20.94 21.24 -22.44
N ARG A 501 21.21 22.11 -23.42
CA ARG A 501 20.78 23.52 -23.41
C ARG A 501 19.28 23.75 -23.57
N MET A 502 18.48 22.73 -23.90
CA MET A 502 17.03 22.87 -24.04
C MET A 502 16.35 23.21 -22.71
N ILE A 503 16.89 22.71 -21.60
CA ILE A 503 16.43 23.01 -20.24
C ILE A 503 17.61 23.59 -19.48
N ILE A 504 17.59 24.91 -19.30
CA ILE A 504 18.66 25.67 -18.65
C ILE A 504 18.60 25.41 -17.13
N ASP A 505 19.74 25.07 -16.54
CA ASP A 505 19.93 24.74 -15.11
C ASP A 505 19.09 23.55 -14.61
N ARG A 506 18.90 22.51 -15.44
CA ARG A 506 18.09 21.32 -15.11
C ARG A 506 18.49 20.62 -13.81
N GLU A 507 19.72 20.77 -13.33
CA GLU A 507 20.16 20.27 -12.02
C GLU A 507 19.36 20.84 -10.83
N ARG A 508 18.60 21.93 -11.02
CA ARG A 508 17.69 22.53 -10.04
C ARG A 508 16.23 22.07 -10.19
N LEU A 509 15.96 21.08 -11.05
CA LEU A 509 14.62 20.53 -11.23
C LEU A 509 14.12 19.96 -9.90
N ASP A 510 12.90 20.35 -9.50
CA ASP A 510 12.29 19.87 -8.27
C ASP A 510 11.78 18.44 -8.44
N THR A 511 12.50 17.48 -7.86
CA THR A 511 12.15 16.06 -7.86
C THR A 511 11.53 15.60 -6.54
N SER A 512 11.14 16.53 -5.65
CA SER A 512 10.63 16.22 -4.30
C SER A 512 9.12 15.93 -4.24
N ARG A 513 8.43 15.96 -5.39
CA ARG A 513 6.97 15.84 -5.50
C ARG A 513 6.54 14.40 -5.82
N ASP A 514 6.16 13.65 -4.78
CA ASP A 514 5.66 12.26 -4.86
C ASP A 514 4.36 12.09 -5.69
N GLU A 515 3.69 13.18 -6.05
CA GLU A 515 2.55 13.18 -6.96
C GLU A 515 2.94 12.94 -8.41
N LEU A 516 4.20 13.18 -8.77
CA LEU A 516 4.67 13.11 -10.14
C LEU A 516 5.73 12.02 -10.30
N ALA A 517 5.67 11.34 -11.44
CA ALA A 517 6.82 10.66 -12.01
C ALA A 517 7.42 11.62 -13.04
N ILE A 518 8.56 12.23 -12.71
CA ILE A 518 9.23 13.18 -13.63
C ILE A 518 10.23 12.41 -14.47
N MET A 519 10.13 12.57 -15.78
CA MET A 519 10.89 11.82 -16.77
C MET A 519 11.62 12.75 -17.72
N VAL A 520 12.86 12.39 -18.07
CA VAL A 520 13.58 13.01 -19.18
C VAL A 520 13.52 12.06 -20.38
N HIS A 521 13.01 12.55 -21.51
CA HIS A 521 12.77 11.77 -22.70
C HIS A 521 13.76 12.14 -23.80
N ALA A 522 14.62 11.21 -24.19
CA ALA A 522 15.63 11.38 -25.23
C ALA A 522 14.99 11.43 -26.62
N ASP A 523 14.53 12.62 -27.00
CA ASP A 523 13.74 12.89 -28.20
C ASP A 523 14.60 13.41 -29.36
N GLY A 524 15.68 12.70 -29.69
CA GLY A 524 16.61 13.09 -30.75
C GLY A 524 16.78 11.99 -31.78
N GLN A 525 16.52 12.28 -33.05
CA GLN A 525 16.69 11.32 -34.15
C GLN A 525 18.15 11.17 -34.60
N GLY A 526 18.45 10.03 -35.22
CA GLY A 526 19.68 9.82 -35.98
C GLY A 526 20.29 8.43 -35.83
N GLY A 527 21.54 8.27 -36.27
CA GLY A 527 22.24 6.99 -36.16
C GLY A 527 22.48 6.59 -34.69
N GLN A 528 22.46 5.28 -34.42
CA GLN A 528 22.57 4.73 -33.06
C GLN A 528 23.74 5.28 -32.22
N PRO A 529 24.97 5.48 -32.75
CA PRO A 529 26.05 6.08 -31.96
C PRO A 529 25.73 7.49 -31.45
N ALA A 530 25.03 8.31 -32.25
CA ALA A 530 24.66 9.66 -31.87
C ALA A 530 23.60 9.65 -30.77
N LYS A 531 22.56 8.84 -30.93
CA LYS A 531 21.48 8.72 -29.94
C LYS A 531 21.96 8.17 -28.61
N GLN A 532 22.78 7.11 -28.64
CA GLN A 532 23.41 6.56 -27.44
C GLN A 532 24.34 7.58 -26.76
N GLY A 533 25.05 8.39 -27.55
CA GLY A 533 25.83 9.53 -27.03
C GLY A 533 24.95 10.57 -26.31
N THR A 534 23.82 10.96 -26.92
CA THR A 534 22.83 11.86 -26.31
C THR A 534 22.30 11.27 -25.01
N TRP A 535 21.86 10.01 -25.02
CA TRP A 535 21.40 9.28 -23.84
C TRP A 535 22.38 9.36 -22.68
N GLN A 536 23.64 8.99 -22.92
CA GLN A 536 24.70 9.06 -21.92
C GLN A 536 24.98 10.48 -21.41
N VAL A 537 24.86 11.49 -22.28
CA VAL A 537 25.07 12.89 -21.89
C VAL A 537 23.92 13.40 -21.02
N LEU A 538 22.68 13.06 -21.35
CA LEU A 538 21.51 13.51 -20.58
C LEU A 538 21.49 12.92 -19.16
N HIS A 539 22.01 11.72 -18.96
CA HIS A 539 22.13 11.09 -17.64
C HIS A 539 23.18 11.75 -16.73
N LYS A 540 24.15 12.48 -17.28
CA LYS A 540 25.21 13.09 -16.47
C LYS A 540 24.66 14.20 -15.59
N ASN A 541 24.95 14.12 -14.29
CA ASN A 541 24.55 15.10 -13.28
C ASN A 541 23.03 15.36 -13.23
N ALA A 542 22.22 14.40 -13.68
CA ALA A 542 20.79 14.49 -13.56
C ALA A 542 20.38 14.42 -12.07
N PRO A 543 19.44 15.26 -11.61
CA PRO A 543 18.92 15.14 -10.25
C PRO A 543 18.21 13.79 -10.08
N ALA A 544 18.11 13.32 -8.84
CA ALA A 544 17.43 12.08 -8.51
C ALA A 544 16.26 12.34 -7.54
N PRO A 545 15.18 11.56 -7.59
CA PRO A 545 14.88 10.55 -8.61
C PRO A 545 14.46 11.19 -9.96
N LEU A 546 14.82 10.54 -11.07
CA LEU A 546 14.31 10.82 -12.41
C LEU A 546 14.15 9.51 -13.17
N TYR A 547 13.10 9.44 -13.99
CA TYR A 547 12.87 8.34 -14.93
C TYR A 547 13.29 8.74 -16.33
N TRP A 548 13.37 7.76 -17.24
CA TRP A 548 13.99 7.97 -18.54
C TRP A 548 13.16 7.38 -19.68
N GLY A 549 12.93 8.20 -20.69
CA GLY A 549 12.24 7.80 -21.91
C GLY A 549 13.17 7.78 -23.11
N TRP A 550 12.98 6.85 -24.04
CA TRP A 550 13.69 6.78 -25.31
C TRP A 550 12.72 6.83 -26.48
N LYS A 551 12.95 7.71 -27.45
CA LYS A 551 12.14 7.75 -28.67
C LYS A 551 12.81 7.00 -29.80
N ASN A 552 12.06 6.22 -30.55
CA ASN A 552 12.45 5.62 -31.82
C ASN A 552 11.74 6.37 -32.96
N PHE A 553 12.53 6.81 -33.95
CA PHE A 553 12.02 7.45 -35.17
C PHE A 553 12.07 6.45 -36.32
N ILE A 554 10.91 6.09 -36.87
CA ILE A 554 10.80 4.94 -37.78
C ILE A 554 11.61 5.13 -39.06
N ASP A 555 11.61 6.34 -39.63
CA ASP A 555 12.23 6.61 -40.91
C ASP A 555 13.58 7.35 -40.77
N GLU A 556 13.80 8.05 -39.66
CA GLU A 556 14.98 8.90 -39.43
C GLU A 556 16.11 8.18 -38.68
N ASP A 557 15.79 7.16 -37.88
CA ASP A 557 16.80 6.33 -37.24
C ASP A 557 17.26 5.25 -38.23
N ILE A 558 18.53 5.32 -38.64
CA ILE A 558 19.09 4.40 -39.63
C ILE A 558 20.31 3.67 -39.05
N PRO A 559 20.18 2.39 -38.62
CA PRO A 559 18.92 1.65 -38.43
C PRO A 559 18.21 2.05 -37.13
N MET A 560 16.87 1.97 -37.10
CA MET A 560 16.08 1.99 -35.88
C MET A 560 16.29 0.68 -35.09
N LEU A 561 16.27 0.75 -33.76
CA LEU A 561 16.33 -0.44 -32.91
C LEU A 561 15.01 -1.22 -32.95
N THR A 562 15.08 -2.55 -32.89
CA THR A 562 13.92 -3.38 -32.56
C THR A 562 13.56 -3.26 -31.08
N PRO A 563 12.39 -3.75 -30.63
CA PRO A 563 12.06 -3.83 -29.20
C PRO A 563 13.14 -4.54 -28.37
N GLU A 564 13.62 -5.70 -28.82
CA GLU A 564 14.66 -6.48 -28.15
C GLU A 564 15.96 -5.67 -28.04
N GLN A 565 16.37 -5.05 -29.14
CA GLN A 565 17.57 -4.22 -29.16
C GLN A 565 17.43 -2.98 -28.28
N THR A 566 16.23 -2.40 -28.19
CA THR A 566 15.97 -1.24 -27.31
C THR A 566 16.18 -1.63 -25.86
N ILE A 567 15.60 -2.75 -25.41
CA ILE A 567 15.76 -3.25 -24.03
C ILE A 567 17.20 -3.69 -23.73
N GLU A 568 17.88 -4.32 -24.67
CA GLU A 568 19.25 -4.83 -24.47
C GLU A 568 20.33 -3.74 -24.53
N GLN A 569 20.14 -2.70 -25.37
CA GLN A 569 21.22 -1.77 -25.73
C GLN A 569 21.05 -0.38 -25.14
N VAL A 570 19.84 0.09 -24.85
CA VAL A 570 19.61 1.39 -24.22
C VAL A 570 19.72 1.20 -22.72
N LEU A 571 20.86 1.56 -22.14
CA LEU A 571 21.17 1.36 -20.72
C LEU A 571 21.49 2.69 -20.03
N PRO A 572 20.90 2.99 -18.85
CA PRO A 572 19.88 2.20 -18.14
C PRO A 572 18.62 1.98 -18.98
N THR A 573 17.86 0.92 -18.70
CA THR A 573 16.67 0.56 -19.48
C THR A 573 15.62 1.67 -19.36
N PRO A 574 15.06 2.17 -20.48
CA PRO A 574 14.06 3.22 -20.43
C PRO A 574 12.72 2.71 -19.90
N GLU A 575 12.02 3.52 -19.11
CA GLU A 575 10.66 3.23 -18.63
C GLU A 575 9.56 3.71 -19.59
N LEU A 576 9.90 4.56 -20.57
CA LEU A 576 9.05 4.94 -21.69
C LEU A 576 9.78 4.68 -23.01
N VAL A 577 9.13 3.99 -23.96
CA VAL A 577 9.59 3.94 -25.34
C VAL A 577 8.52 4.50 -26.27
N THR A 578 8.84 5.60 -26.94
CA THR A 578 7.92 6.25 -27.88
C THR A 578 8.30 5.90 -29.32
N TYR A 579 7.32 5.70 -30.18
CA TYR A 579 7.52 5.55 -31.63
C TYR A 579 6.84 6.68 -32.39
N GLN A 580 7.61 7.36 -33.24
CA GLN A 580 7.16 8.43 -34.12
C GLN A 580 7.32 8.07 -35.59
#